data_AF-A0A497LVB3-F1
#
_entry.id   AF-A0A497LVB3-F1
#
_cell.length_a   1.000
_cell.length_b   1.000
_cell.length_c   1.000
_cell.angle_alpha   90.00
_cell.angle_beta   90.00
_cell.angle_gamma   90.00
#
_symmetry.space_group_name_H-M   'P 1'
#
loop_
_entity.id
_entity.type
_entity.pdbx_description
1 polymer ?
#
loop_
_entity_poly.entity_id
_entity_poly.type
_entity_poly.pdbx_seq_one_letter_code
_entity_poly.pdbx_strand_id
1 'polypeptide(L)'
;MTYRQRLQLELDRWRNFRKALLRDERESFDSLADQVFRLCHAGSMYPERDTFDLLTMSALISHEGRLKSLEKELRLGMKVDERLPIRHKSIW
;
A
#
# COMPACT_ATOMS: atom_id res chain seq x y z
N MET A 1 -1.14 -3.71 26.93
CA MET A 1 -1.23 -2.79 25.78
C MET A 1 -1.22 -3.62 24.50
N THR A 2 -2.16 -3.40 23.58
CA THR A 2 -2.27 -4.18 22.33
C THR A 2 -1.30 -3.66 21.26
N TYR A 3 -0.97 -4.48 20.24
CA TYR A 3 -0.19 -4.00 19.09
C TYR A 3 -0.87 -2.83 18.39
N ARG A 4 -2.21 -2.85 18.27
CA ARG A 4 -3.00 -1.72 17.74
C ARG A 4 -2.71 -0.41 18.50
N GLN A 5 -2.68 -0.46 19.83
CA GLN A 5 -2.38 0.70 20.65
C GLN A 5 -0.94 1.17 20.46
N ARG A 6 0.02 0.24 20.36
CA ARG A 6 1.43 0.58 20.10
C ARG A 6 1.59 1.25 18.75
N LEU A 7 0.95 0.69 17.72
CA LEU A 7 0.94 1.25 16.37
C LEU A 7 0.35 2.66 16.34
N GLN A 8 -0.75 2.91 17.08
CA GLN A 8 -1.32 4.25 17.18
C GLN A 8 -0.32 5.24 17.82
N LEU A 9 0.31 4.86 18.94
CA LEU A 9 1.32 5.71 19.57
C LEU A 9 2.50 5.98 18.64
N GLU A 10 2.92 4.97 17.87
CA GLU A 10 3.98 5.14 16.89
C GLU A 10 3.56 6.17 15.83
N LEU A 11 2.40 6.00 15.19
CA LEU A 11 1.88 6.97 14.22
C LEU A 11 1.68 8.38 14.81
N ASP A 12 1.32 8.50 16.09
CA ASP A 12 1.21 9.78 16.78
C ASP A 12 2.57 10.49 16.90
N ARG A 13 3.69 9.75 17.02
CA ARG A 13 5.05 10.31 16.97
C ARG A 13 5.36 10.92 15.61
N TRP A 14 4.80 10.34 14.53
CA TRP A 14 4.93 10.85 13.17
C TRP A 14 4.01 12.03 12.84
N ARG A 15 3.19 12.51 13.79
CA ARG A 15 2.23 13.59 13.54
C ARG A 15 2.86 14.89 13.00
N ASN A 16 4.02 15.29 13.50
CA ASN A 16 4.70 16.50 13.02
C ASN A 16 5.32 16.29 11.64
N PHE A 17 5.87 15.10 11.37
CA PHE A 17 6.33 14.72 10.04
C PHE A 17 5.19 14.77 9.03
N ARG A 18 4.04 14.13 9.34
CA ARG A 18 2.82 14.16 8.53
C ARG A 18 2.34 15.58 8.22
N LYS A 19 2.45 16.51 9.18
CA LYS A 19 2.09 17.93 8.99
C LYS A 19 3.02 18.65 8.01
N ALA A 20 4.30 18.27 7.97
CA ALA A 20 5.30 18.85 7.08
C ALA A 20 5.20 18.35 5.63
N LEU A 21 4.55 17.21 5.39
CA LEU A 21 4.31 16.67 4.05
C LEU A 21 3.43 17.60 3.19
N LEU A 22 3.72 17.63 1.88
CA LEU A 22 2.84 18.18 0.86
C LEU A 22 1.50 17.43 0.86
N ARG A 23 0.48 17.99 0.20
CA ARG A 23 -0.87 17.40 0.19
C ARG A 23 -0.86 15.95 -0.29
N ASP A 24 -0.27 15.70 -1.46
CA ASP A 24 -0.31 14.37 -2.10
C ASP A 24 0.56 13.35 -1.33
N GLU A 25 1.64 13.81 -0.71
CA GLU A 25 2.47 13.00 0.20
C GLU A 25 1.71 12.63 1.47
N ARG A 26 0.94 13.56 2.04
CA ARG A 26 0.11 13.34 3.21
C ARG A 26 -1.01 12.33 2.93
N GLU A 27 -1.66 12.45 1.78
CA GLU A 27 -2.65 11.47 1.32
C GLU A 27 -2.03 10.08 1.19
N SER A 28 -0.81 10.00 0.65
CA SER A 28 -0.05 8.76 0.55
C SER A 28 0.29 8.18 1.93
N PHE A 29 0.69 9.03 2.89
CA PHE A 29 0.95 8.63 4.27
C PHE A 29 -0.31 8.10 4.97
N ASP A 30 -1.44 8.78 4.82
CA ASP A 30 -2.71 8.35 5.42
C ASP A 30 -3.18 7.02 4.83
N SER A 31 -3.10 6.86 3.51
CA SER A 31 -3.41 5.61 2.82
C SER A 31 -2.51 4.45 3.30
N LEU A 32 -1.22 4.74 3.53
CA LEU A 32 -0.28 3.76 4.08
C LEU A 32 -0.66 3.35 5.51
N ALA A 33 -0.97 4.31 6.38
CA ALA A 33 -1.36 4.06 7.76
C ALA A 33 -2.61 3.15 7.82
N ASP A 34 -3.62 3.44 7.00
CA ASP A 34 -4.83 2.60 6.88
C ASP A 34 -4.51 1.16 6.46
N GLN A 35 -3.57 1.00 5.52
CA GLN A 35 -3.13 -0.32 5.06
C GLN A 35 -2.41 -1.10 6.17
N VAL A 36 -1.54 -0.45 6.94
CA VAL A 36 -0.86 -1.08 8.08
C VAL A 36 -1.85 -1.54 9.15
N PHE A 37 -2.89 -0.75 9.44
CA PHE A 37 -3.93 -1.15 10.41
C PHE A 37 -4.70 -2.41 9.99
N ARG A 38 -4.84 -2.69 8.68
CA ARG A 38 -5.46 -3.94 8.20
C ARG A 38 -4.63 -5.17 8.54
N LEU A 39 -3.31 -5.03 8.63
CA LEU A 39 -2.37 -6.10 9.01
C LEU A 39 -2.09 -6.13 10.52
N CYS A 40 -2.81 -5.35 11.32
CA CYS A 40 -2.65 -5.28 12.77
C CYS A 40 -2.81 -6.64 13.48
N HIS A 41 -3.61 -7.54 12.92
CA HIS A 41 -3.75 -8.91 13.44
C HIS A 41 -2.41 -9.67 13.36
N ALA A 42 -1.63 -9.50 12.29
CA ALA A 42 -0.35 -10.19 12.11
C ALA A 42 0.70 -9.65 13.09
N GLY A 43 0.78 -8.33 13.26
CA GLY A 43 1.67 -7.72 14.25
C GLY A 43 1.31 -8.08 15.70
N SER A 44 0.04 -8.39 15.98
CA SER A 44 -0.38 -8.86 17.30
C SER A 44 0.17 -10.24 17.66
N MET A 45 0.61 -11.03 16.66
CA MET A 45 1.21 -12.35 16.85
C MET A 45 2.70 -12.30 17.23
N TYR A 46 3.34 -11.13 17.12
CA TYR A 46 4.76 -10.93 17.41
C TYR A 46 4.95 -9.77 18.40
N PRO A 47 4.41 -9.88 19.64
CA PRO A 47 4.40 -8.77 20.59
C PRO A 47 5.79 -8.27 20.99
N GLU A 48 6.80 -9.13 20.95
CA GLU A 48 8.20 -8.88 21.30
C GLU A 48 8.96 -8.02 20.28
N ARG A 49 8.45 -7.92 19.04
CA ARG A 49 9.09 -7.10 17.99
C ARG A 49 8.83 -5.62 18.20
N ASP A 50 9.77 -4.82 17.73
CA ASP A 50 9.62 -3.37 17.71
C ASP A 50 8.41 -2.97 16.85
N THR A 51 7.72 -1.91 17.28
CA THR A 51 6.48 -1.49 16.62
C THR A 51 6.77 -0.91 15.24
N PHE A 52 7.88 -0.19 15.08
CA PHE A 52 8.31 0.38 13.81
C PHE A 52 8.72 -0.71 12.81
N ASP A 53 9.37 -1.78 13.26
CA ASP A 53 9.70 -2.92 12.41
C ASP A 53 8.44 -3.58 11.84
N LEU A 54 7.44 -3.82 12.69
CA LEU A 54 6.17 -4.42 12.29
C LEU A 54 5.34 -3.48 11.39
N LEU A 55 5.35 -2.17 11.67
CA LEU A 55 4.79 -1.14 10.79
C LEU A 55 5.44 -1.21 9.40
N THR A 56 6.77 -1.22 9.35
CA THR A 56 7.55 -1.23 8.10
C THR A 56 7.27 -2.50 7.29
N MET A 57 7.28 -3.67 7.93
CA MET A 57 6.95 -4.93 7.26
C MET A 57 5.51 -4.95 6.74
N SER A 58 4.56 -4.41 7.50
CA SER A 58 3.17 -4.32 7.07
C SER A 58 3.01 -3.41 5.85
N ALA A 59 3.71 -2.27 5.84
CA ALA A 59 3.75 -1.35 4.71
C ALA A 59 4.30 -2.04 3.44
N LEU A 60 5.43 -2.73 3.57
CA LEU A 60 6.06 -3.48 2.47
C LEU A 60 5.13 -4.56 1.90
N ILE A 61 4.48 -5.35 2.75
CA ILE A 61 3.53 -6.39 2.33
C ILE A 61 2.35 -5.77 1.56
N SER A 62 1.82 -4.64 2.04
CA SER A 62 0.72 -3.95 1.37
C SER A 62 1.14 -3.45 -0.02
N HIS A 63 2.33 -2.85 -0.13
CA HIS A 63 2.87 -2.41 -1.42
C HIS A 63 3.12 -3.56 -2.38
N GLU A 64 3.72 -4.66 -1.91
CA GLU A 64 3.93 -5.88 -2.69
C GLU A 64 2.60 -6.45 -3.21
N GLY A 65 1.55 -6.46 -2.37
CA GLY A 65 0.21 -6.88 -2.78
C GLY A 65 -0.38 -5.98 -3.88
N ARG A 66 -0.23 -4.66 -3.75
CA ARG A 66 -0.68 -3.69 -4.77
C ARG A 66 0.07 -3.84 -6.08
N LEU A 67 1.40 -4.02 -6.03
CA LEU A 67 2.23 -4.26 -7.21
C LEU A 67 1.78 -5.52 -7.96
N LYS A 68 1.58 -6.64 -7.24
CA LYS A 68 1.07 -7.88 -7.85
C LYS A 68 -0.29 -7.71 -8.52
N SER A 69 -1.20 -6.96 -7.92
CA SER A 69 -2.51 -6.66 -8.51
C SER A 69 -2.36 -5.83 -9.79
N LEU A 70 -1.56 -4.77 -9.76
CA LEU A 70 -1.29 -3.94 -10.93
C LEU A 70 -0.62 -4.73 -12.06
N GLU A 71 0.37 -5.57 -11.76
CA GLU A 71 1.00 -6.45 -12.73
C GLU A 71 0.00 -7.42 -13.38
N LYS A 72 -0.93 -7.97 -12.58
CA LYS A 72 -1.98 -8.85 -13.09
C LYS A 72 -2.94 -8.11 -14.01
N GLU A 73 -3.37 -6.91 -13.63
CA GLU A 73 -4.25 -6.06 -14.44
C GLU A 73 -3.59 -5.64 -15.75
N LEU A 74 -2.32 -5.22 -15.70
CA LEU A 74 -1.53 -4.90 -16.89
C LEU A 74 -1.44 -6.09 -17.84
N ARG A 75 -1.11 -7.28 -17.34
CA ARG A 75 -1.06 -8.51 -18.15
C ARG A 75 -2.42 -8.86 -18.78
N LEU A 76 -3.52 -8.60 -18.08
CA LEU A 76 -4.86 -8.81 -18.62
C LEU A 76 -5.20 -7.79 -19.71
N GLY A 77 -4.87 -6.51 -19.48
CA GLY A 77 -5.06 -5.45 -20.48
C GLY A 77 -4.29 -5.72 -21.77
N MET A 78 -3.03 -6.14 -21.66
CA MET A 78 -2.21 -6.50 -22.83
C MET A 78 -2.80 -7.68 -23.63
N LYS A 79 -3.31 -8.72 -22.95
CA LYS A 79 -3.97 -9.85 -23.62
C LYS A 79 -5.27 -9.45 -24.32
N VAL A 80 -5.97 -8.42 -23.82
CA VAL A 80 -7.17 -7.89 -24.48
C VAL A 80 -6.78 -7.13 -25.74
N ASP A 81 -5.73 -6.31 -25.67
CA ASP A 81 -5.24 -5.53 -26.82
C ASP A 81 -4.73 -6.45 -27.96
N GLU A 82 -3.98 -7.50 -27.63
CA GLU A 82 -3.55 -8.53 -28.62
C GLU A 82 -4.72 -9.24 -29.33
N ARG A 83 -5.91 -9.28 -28.71
CA ARG A 83 -7.12 -9.91 -29.27
C ARG A 83 -7.96 -8.95 -30.10
N LEU A 84 -7.67 -7.65 -30.07
CA LEU A 84 -8.37 -6.68 -30.91
C LEU A 84 -7.70 -6.66 -32.29
N PRO A 85 -8.41 -7.01 -33.38
CA PRO A 85 -7.84 -6.86 -34.70
C PRO A 85 -7.55 -5.38 -34.94
N ILE A 86 -6.30 -5.07 -35.29
CA ILE A 86 -5.88 -3.74 -35.73
C ILE A 86 -6.79 -3.38 -36.91
N ARG A 87 -7.82 -2.55 -36.66
CA ARG A 87 -8.61 -1.95 -37.75
C ARG A 87 -7.70 -0.95 -38.43
N HIS A 88 -6.90 -1.42 -39.40
CA HIS A 88 -6.46 -0.56 -40.47
C HIS A 88 -7.74 -0.05 -41.16
N LYS A 89 -8.14 1.18 -40.83
CA LYS A 89 -9.00 1.93 -41.75
C LYS A 89 -8.17 2.11 -43.02
N SER A 90 -8.52 1.36 -44.07
CA SER A 90 -8.11 1.70 -45.43
C SER A 90 -8.62 3.11 -45.68
N ILE A 91 -7.71 4.06 -45.64
CA ILE A 91 -7.93 5.35 -46.26
C ILE A 91 -7.30 5.13 -47.63
N TRP A 92 -8.12 5.35 -48.67
CA TRP A 92 -7.88 5.06 -50.09
C TRP A 92 -8.20 3.63 -50.51
#